data_AF-A0A2U3DQ43-F1
#
_entry.id   AF-A0A2U3DQ43-F1
#
_cell.length_a   1.000
_cell.length_b   1.000
_cell.length_c   1.000
_cell.angle_alpha   90.00
_cell.angle_beta   90.00
_cell.angle_gamma   90.00
#
_symmetry.space_group_name_H-M   'P 1'
#
loop_
_entity.id
_entity.type
_entity.pdbx_description
1 polymer ?
#
loop_
_entity_poly.entity_id
_entity_poly.type
_entity_poly.pdbx_seq_one_letter_code
_entity_poly.pdbx_strand_id
1 'polypeptide(L)'
;MSNNTPSSQKVFLRTFEDWGRWDEEFRTKATSVRLWDFIDPESDETLMNKPERPDTQAYYRRVPPRTSEPESQTSRQTRHSGHSSQTRRQSSPSDPVITLPESTDPHLRARTVSKLTTEDKSSFIFEWRVYEQDYREYKEQEANCEKLKAWVTDTVDYGVRQSSCLPMWDLRTWYTNLKTSVGATEREQQTAARRKYQAATAPLTKYPKDFAAWITTW
;
A
#
# COMPACT_ATOMS: atom_id res chain seq x y z
N MET A 1 -43.87 -7.16 7.21
CA MET A 1 -42.77 -7.07 8.19
C MET A 1 -41.88 -5.92 7.77
N SER A 2 -42.06 -4.76 8.40
CA SER A 2 -41.28 -3.56 8.10
C SER A 2 -40.02 -3.60 8.94
N ASN A 3 -38.89 -3.93 8.34
CA ASN A 3 -37.59 -3.86 8.98
C ASN A 3 -37.22 -2.39 9.13
N ASN A 4 -37.55 -1.83 10.29
CA ASN A 4 -37.12 -0.50 10.70
C ASN A 4 -35.64 -0.60 11.08
N THR A 5 -34.75 -0.40 10.09
CA THR A 5 -33.33 -0.24 10.36
C THR A 5 -33.17 1.04 11.18
N PRO A 6 -32.58 1.02 12.39
CA PRO A 6 -32.31 2.26 13.11
C PRO A 6 -31.42 3.10 12.21
N SER A 7 -31.92 4.29 11.83
CA SER A 7 -31.18 5.29 11.07
C SER A 7 -29.79 5.44 11.72
N SER A 8 -28.74 4.95 11.05
CA SER A 8 -27.36 5.16 11.46
C SER A 8 -27.13 6.67 11.41
N GLN A 9 -27.34 7.34 12.54
CA GLN A 9 -27.30 8.78 12.61
C GLN A 9 -25.84 9.18 12.43
N LYS A 10 -25.53 9.70 11.25
CA LYS A 10 -24.19 10.14 10.90
C LYS A 10 -23.75 11.22 11.87
N VAL A 11 -22.69 10.96 12.64
CA VAL A 11 -22.12 11.93 13.57
C VAL A 11 -21.43 13.03 12.76
N PHE A 12 -21.82 14.29 13.00
CA PHE A 12 -21.25 15.45 12.32
C PHE A 12 -20.37 16.25 13.28
N LEU A 13 -19.15 16.55 12.86
CA LEU A 13 -18.21 17.38 13.62
C LEU A 13 -18.42 18.85 13.25
N ARG A 14 -19.07 19.61 14.14
CA ARG A 14 -19.23 21.07 13.99
C ARG A 14 -18.56 21.84 15.11
N THR A 15 -18.60 21.29 16.32
CA THR A 15 -18.14 21.93 17.53
C THR A 15 -17.39 20.95 18.42
N PHE A 16 -16.73 21.46 19.45
CA PHE A 16 -16.00 20.63 20.42
C PHE A 16 -16.89 19.61 21.13
N GLU A 17 -18.18 19.87 21.28
CA GLU A 17 -19.13 18.94 21.91
C GLU A 17 -19.31 17.67 21.08
N ASP A 18 -19.12 17.77 19.76
CA ASP A 18 -19.23 16.66 18.83
C ASP A 18 -17.96 15.81 18.77
N TRP A 19 -16.82 16.35 19.24
CA TRP A 19 -15.50 15.73 19.10
C TRP A 19 -15.47 14.31 19.67
N GLY A 20 -15.91 14.11 20.91
CA GLY A 20 -15.83 12.81 21.57
C GLY A 20 -16.52 11.70 20.77
N ARG A 21 -17.75 11.95 20.31
CA ARG A 21 -18.53 10.98 19.51
C ARG A 21 -17.94 10.80 18.11
N TRP A 22 -17.48 11.89 17.50
CA TRP A 22 -16.92 11.83 16.15
C TRP A 22 -15.57 11.12 16.12
N ASP A 23 -14.73 11.33 17.13
CA ASP A 23 -13.43 10.71 17.30
C ASP A 23 -13.57 9.18 17.53
N GLU A 24 -14.54 8.75 18.34
CA GLU A 24 -14.87 7.31 18.48
C GLU A 24 -15.28 6.67 17.15
N GLU A 25 -16.14 7.33 16.37
CA GLU A 25 -16.54 6.87 15.04
C GLU A 25 -15.40 6.87 14.03
N PHE A 26 -14.55 7.92 14.04
CA PHE A 26 -13.38 8.02 13.20
C PHE A 26 -12.41 6.87 13.50
N ARG A 27 -12.10 6.65 14.79
CA ARG A 27 -11.23 5.55 15.25
C ARG A 27 -11.79 4.20 14.84
N THR A 28 -13.06 3.94 15.09
CA THR A 28 -13.74 2.69 14.71
C THR A 28 -13.60 2.42 13.21
N LYS A 29 -13.84 3.44 12.38
CA LYS A 29 -13.70 3.33 10.92
C LYS A 29 -12.25 3.12 10.52
N ALA A 30 -11.33 3.91 11.04
CA ALA A 30 -9.89 3.81 10.77
C ALA A 30 -9.36 2.41 11.11
N THR A 31 -9.73 1.85 12.27
CA THR A 31 -9.38 0.47 12.65
C THR A 31 -10.00 -0.55 11.69
N SER A 32 -11.27 -0.37 11.29
CA SER A 32 -11.95 -1.29 10.36
C SER A 32 -11.28 -1.37 8.98
N VAL A 33 -10.65 -0.27 8.54
CA VAL A 33 -9.91 -0.21 7.26
C VAL A 33 -8.40 -0.37 7.46
N ARG A 34 -7.95 -0.76 8.67
CA ARG A 34 -6.54 -0.98 9.04
C ARG A 34 -5.65 0.24 8.77
N LEU A 35 -6.17 1.44 9.04
CA LEU A 35 -5.45 2.69 8.89
C LEU A 35 -5.10 3.38 10.20
N TRP A 36 -5.71 2.97 11.33
CA TRP A 36 -5.52 3.67 12.60
C TRP A 36 -4.04 3.75 13.00
N ASP A 37 -3.30 2.66 12.83
CA ASP A 37 -1.88 2.60 13.23
C ASP A 37 -1.01 3.63 12.48
N PHE A 38 -1.40 4.04 11.27
CA PHE A 38 -0.71 5.09 10.50
C PHE A 38 -1.21 6.52 10.80
N ILE A 39 -2.40 6.63 11.39
CA ILE A 39 -3.07 7.92 11.66
C ILE A 39 -2.82 8.39 13.09
N ASP A 40 -2.80 7.45 14.04
CA ASP A 40 -2.60 7.71 15.46
C ASP A 40 -1.34 8.56 15.65
N PRO A 41 -1.44 9.80 16.18
CA PRO A 41 -0.28 10.68 16.35
C PRO A 41 0.86 10.10 17.19
N GLU A 42 0.57 9.13 18.06
CA GLU A 42 1.54 8.47 18.94
C GLU A 42 2.27 7.30 18.27
N SER A 43 1.82 6.87 17.10
CA SER A 43 2.48 5.80 16.34
C SER A 43 3.71 6.31 15.57
N ASP A 44 4.62 5.43 15.18
CA ASP A 44 5.71 5.76 14.25
C ASP A 44 5.51 5.09 12.87
N GLU A 45 4.37 4.43 12.65
CA GLU A 45 4.08 3.75 11.39
C GLU A 45 3.78 4.73 10.25
N THR A 46 4.26 4.39 9.05
CA THR A 46 4.06 5.18 7.84
C THR A 46 3.37 4.35 6.76
N LEU A 47 2.53 5.01 5.95
CA LEU A 47 1.85 4.37 4.84
C LEU A 47 2.87 3.77 3.85
N MET A 48 2.46 2.71 3.15
CA MET A 48 3.31 2.07 2.16
C MET A 48 3.67 3.07 1.05
N ASN A 49 4.95 3.12 0.73
CA ASN A 49 5.39 3.81 -0.48
C ASN A 49 4.98 3.00 -1.70
N LYS A 50 4.75 3.70 -2.82
CA LYS A 50 4.47 3.05 -4.10
C LYS A 50 5.62 2.11 -4.46
N PRO A 51 5.37 0.79 -4.61
CA PRO A 51 6.42 -0.17 -4.92
C PRO A 51 7.07 0.12 -6.27
N GLU A 52 8.38 -0.15 -6.36
CA GLU A 52 9.15 0.01 -7.60
C GLU A 52 9.10 -1.27 -8.42
N ARG A 53 8.90 -1.12 -9.73
CA ARG A 53 8.85 -2.26 -10.64
C ARG A 53 10.26 -2.87 -10.77
N PRO A 54 10.41 -4.20 -10.66
CA PRO A 54 11.69 -4.86 -10.88
C PRO A 54 12.26 -4.54 -12.27
N ASP A 55 13.54 -4.18 -12.30
CA ASP A 55 14.22 -3.81 -13.54
C ASP A 55 15.11 -4.94 -14.04
N THR A 56 14.87 -5.35 -15.28
CA THR A 56 15.73 -6.32 -15.97
C THR A 56 17.17 -5.83 -16.14
N GLN A 57 17.41 -4.51 -16.17
CA GLN A 57 18.76 -3.96 -16.33
C GLN A 57 19.61 -4.06 -15.06
N ALA A 58 19.02 -4.43 -13.90
CA ALA A 58 19.78 -4.76 -12.70
C ALA A 58 20.70 -5.98 -12.91
N TYR A 59 20.35 -6.84 -13.87
CA TYR A 59 21.03 -8.11 -14.15
C TYR A 59 21.99 -8.01 -15.33
N TYR A 60 23.03 -8.86 -15.34
CA TYR A 60 23.97 -8.97 -16.46
C TYR A 60 23.41 -9.86 -17.57
N ARG A 61 23.88 -9.61 -18.80
CA ARG A 61 23.44 -10.38 -19.97
C ARG A 61 24.10 -11.76 -19.97
N ARG A 62 23.30 -12.82 -20.14
CA ARG A 62 23.75 -14.19 -20.42
C ARG A 62 24.65 -14.23 -21.68
N VAL A 63 25.78 -14.89 -21.55
CA VAL A 63 26.64 -15.32 -22.67
C VAL A 63 26.24 -16.76 -23.05
N PRO A 64 25.80 -17.02 -24.29
CA PRO A 64 25.56 -18.38 -24.75
C PRO A 64 26.85 -19.22 -24.69
N PRO A 65 26.78 -20.50 -24.31
CA PRO A 65 27.94 -21.39 -24.43
C PRO A 65 28.42 -21.40 -25.88
N ARG A 66 29.70 -21.06 -26.11
CA ARG A 66 30.31 -21.23 -27.42
C ARG A 66 30.53 -22.72 -27.63
N THR A 67 29.85 -23.33 -28.59
CA THR A 67 30.27 -24.62 -29.13
C THR A 67 31.60 -24.39 -29.83
N SER A 68 32.70 -24.80 -29.21
CA SER A 68 33.97 -24.96 -29.91
C SER A 68 33.81 -26.13 -30.88
N GLU A 69 33.48 -25.84 -32.14
CA GLU A 69 33.77 -26.81 -33.21
C GLU A 69 35.28 -27.05 -33.22
N PRO A 70 35.76 -28.31 -33.16
CA PRO A 70 37.18 -28.57 -33.29
C PRO A 70 37.62 -28.17 -34.71
N GLU A 71 38.49 -27.15 -34.78
CA GLU A 71 39.20 -26.78 -36.00
C GLU A 71 39.90 -28.01 -36.57
N SER A 72 39.32 -28.59 -37.62
CA SER A 72 39.97 -29.64 -38.39
C SER A 72 41.11 -28.99 -39.18
N GLN A 73 42.33 -29.08 -38.63
CA GLN A 73 43.56 -28.75 -39.32
C GLN A 73 43.61 -29.52 -40.64
N THR A 74 43.44 -28.81 -41.74
CA THR A 74 43.58 -29.33 -43.10
C THR A 74 45.06 -29.43 -43.44
N SER A 75 45.67 -30.57 -43.08
CA SER A 75 47.00 -30.93 -43.57
C SER A 75 46.88 -31.63 -44.93
N ARG A 76 47.54 -31.03 -45.92
CA ARG A 76 47.77 -31.51 -47.29
C ARG A 76 48.37 -32.93 -47.29
N GLN A 77 47.74 -33.90 -47.96
CA GLN A 77 48.50 -34.95 -48.66
C GLN A 77 47.73 -35.59 -49.83
N THR A 78 48.51 -35.92 -50.86
CA THR A 78 48.17 -36.29 -52.23
C THR A 78 47.67 -37.73 -52.43
N ARG A 79 46.75 -37.87 -53.40
CA ARG A 79 46.35 -39.03 -54.24
C ARG A 79 46.95 -40.42 -53.94
N HIS A 80 46.07 -41.42 -53.75
CA HIS A 80 46.10 -42.68 -54.51
C HIS A 80 44.73 -43.37 -54.52
N SER A 81 44.43 -43.99 -55.66
CA SER A 81 43.19 -44.68 -56.02
C SER A 81 42.99 -46.01 -55.27
N GLY A 82 41.72 -46.36 -55.02
CA GLY A 82 41.28 -47.76 -54.93
C GLY A 82 40.60 -48.19 -53.63
N HIS A 83 39.46 -48.86 -53.81
CA HIS A 83 38.70 -49.70 -52.87
C HIS A 83 37.73 -49.05 -51.86
N SER A 84 36.46 -49.21 -52.23
CA SER A 84 35.29 -49.26 -51.37
C SER A 84 35.47 -50.27 -50.24
N SER A 85 35.29 -49.82 -49.00
CA SER A 85 35.00 -50.66 -47.84
C SER A 85 34.31 -49.80 -46.77
N GLN A 86 33.00 -50.00 -46.69
CA GLN A 86 32.09 -49.40 -45.73
C GLN A 86 32.45 -49.90 -44.31
N THR A 87 33.22 -49.11 -43.56
CA THR A 87 33.33 -49.27 -42.11
C THR A 87 32.36 -48.31 -41.44
N ARG A 88 31.21 -48.86 -41.04
CA ARG A 88 30.24 -48.21 -40.14
C ARG A 88 30.94 -47.95 -38.81
N ARG A 89 31.48 -46.74 -38.63
CA ARG A 89 31.96 -46.27 -37.33
C ARG A 89 30.74 -46.16 -36.41
N GLN A 90 30.64 -47.11 -35.50
CA GLN A 90 29.77 -47.03 -34.34
C GLN A 90 30.20 -45.78 -33.55
N SER A 91 29.29 -44.82 -33.41
CA SER A 91 29.43 -43.70 -32.51
C SER A 91 29.43 -44.23 -31.08
N SER A 92 30.57 -44.17 -30.42
CA SER A 92 30.73 -44.48 -29.00
C SER A 92 29.77 -43.62 -28.17
N PRO A 93 29.05 -44.21 -27.19
CA PRO A 93 28.31 -43.43 -26.21
C PRO A 93 29.27 -42.91 -25.13
N SER A 94 28.90 -41.77 -24.54
CA SER A 94 29.47 -41.14 -23.34
C SER A 94 30.84 -40.47 -23.46
N ASP A 95 30.89 -39.30 -24.10
CA ASP A 95 31.60 -38.17 -23.48
C ASP A 95 30.65 -37.50 -22.49
N PRO A 96 31.07 -37.20 -21.24
CA PRO A 96 30.25 -36.39 -20.35
C PRO A 96 30.13 -35.01 -20.98
N VAL A 97 28.92 -34.63 -21.40
CA VAL A 97 28.60 -33.23 -21.71
C VAL A 97 28.79 -32.46 -20.40
N ILE A 98 29.97 -31.88 -20.21
CA ILE A 98 30.22 -30.94 -19.13
C ILE A 98 29.43 -29.69 -19.49
N THR A 99 28.21 -29.59 -18.94
CA THR A 99 27.38 -28.39 -19.04
C THR A 99 28.11 -27.28 -18.29
N LEU A 100 28.87 -26.46 -19.02
CA LEU A 100 29.55 -25.29 -18.44
C LEU A 100 28.48 -24.38 -17.79
N PRO A 101 28.69 -23.89 -16.56
CA PRO A 101 27.74 -22.97 -15.93
C PRO A 101 27.47 -21.77 -16.83
N GLU A 102 26.22 -21.32 -16.83
CA GLU A 102 25.75 -20.19 -17.62
C GLU A 102 26.53 -18.93 -17.20
N SER A 103 27.35 -18.39 -18.11
CA SER A 103 28.20 -17.23 -17.83
C SER A 103 27.51 -15.92 -18.20
N THR A 104 27.88 -14.82 -17.54
CA THR A 104 27.35 -13.48 -17.78
C THR A 104 28.44 -12.54 -18.29
N ASP A 105 28.04 -11.55 -19.09
CA ASP A 105 28.90 -10.47 -19.57
C ASP A 105 28.80 -9.28 -18.61
N PRO A 106 29.86 -8.96 -17.82
CA PRO A 106 29.82 -7.87 -16.84
C PRO A 106 29.73 -6.48 -17.47
N HIS A 107 30.00 -6.34 -18.78
CA HIS A 107 29.92 -5.06 -19.48
C HIS A 107 28.55 -4.81 -20.12
N LEU A 108 27.67 -5.82 -20.17
CA LEU A 108 26.35 -5.71 -20.79
C LEU A 108 25.22 -6.02 -19.81
N ARG A 109 24.24 -5.12 -19.73
CA ARG A 109 22.99 -5.36 -18.99
C ARG A 109 21.96 -6.12 -19.81
N ALA A 110 21.17 -6.94 -19.12
CA ALA A 110 20.02 -7.59 -19.72
C ALA A 110 18.94 -6.54 -20.00
N ARG A 111 18.59 -6.36 -21.29
CA ARG A 111 17.49 -5.46 -21.69
C ARG A 111 16.12 -6.14 -21.66
N THR A 112 16.09 -7.47 -21.55
CA THR A 112 14.89 -8.30 -21.57
C THR A 112 15.11 -9.57 -20.75
N VAL A 113 14.03 -10.13 -20.21
CA VAL A 113 14.05 -11.37 -19.41
C VAL A 113 14.69 -12.55 -20.17
N SER A 114 14.54 -12.62 -21.49
CA SER A 114 15.14 -13.69 -22.31
C SER A 114 16.67 -13.70 -22.25
N LYS A 115 17.31 -12.54 -22.00
CA LYS A 115 18.75 -12.35 -21.93
C LYS A 115 19.34 -12.62 -20.54
N LEU A 116 18.50 -12.96 -19.57
CA LEU A 116 18.92 -13.33 -18.22
C LEU A 116 19.41 -14.78 -18.17
N THR A 117 20.23 -15.08 -17.17
CA THR A 117 20.56 -16.48 -16.84
C THR A 117 19.34 -17.21 -16.30
N THR A 118 19.38 -18.54 -16.20
CA THR A 118 18.26 -19.31 -15.64
C THR A 118 18.01 -18.96 -14.18
N GLU A 119 19.07 -18.72 -13.41
CA GLU A 119 19.01 -18.25 -12.03
C GLU A 119 18.44 -16.82 -11.96
N ASP A 120 18.99 -15.88 -12.73
CA ASP A 120 18.51 -14.50 -12.76
C ASP A 120 17.05 -14.39 -13.22
N LYS A 121 16.60 -15.26 -14.11
CA LYS A 121 15.17 -15.36 -14.49
C LYS A 121 14.32 -15.74 -13.29
N SER A 122 14.78 -16.69 -12.48
CA SER A 122 14.04 -17.13 -11.30
C SER A 122 13.96 -16.02 -10.24
N SER A 123 15.06 -15.30 -10.02
CA SER A 123 15.11 -14.12 -9.13
C SER A 123 14.20 -13.01 -9.63
N PHE A 124 14.27 -12.64 -10.92
CA PHE A 124 13.40 -11.62 -11.51
C PHE A 124 11.91 -11.99 -11.41
N ILE A 125 11.56 -13.26 -11.66
CA ILE A 125 10.17 -13.73 -11.52
C ILE A 125 9.71 -13.66 -10.06
N PHE A 126 10.58 -13.98 -9.10
CA PHE A 126 10.28 -13.86 -7.68
C PHE A 126 10.07 -12.39 -7.28
N GLU A 127 11.00 -11.51 -7.66
CA GLU A 127 10.87 -10.05 -7.44
C GLU A 127 9.58 -9.50 -8.06
N TRP A 128 9.23 -9.96 -9.26
CA TRP A 128 7.98 -9.58 -9.92
C TRP A 128 6.74 -9.98 -9.11
N ARG A 129 6.73 -11.18 -8.53
CA ARG A 129 5.63 -11.64 -7.67
C ARG A 129 5.53 -10.84 -6.38
N VAL A 130 6.67 -10.53 -5.76
CA VAL A 130 6.71 -9.66 -4.57
C VAL A 130 6.15 -8.28 -4.92
N TYR A 131 6.63 -7.67 -6.01
CA TYR A 131 6.11 -6.39 -6.50
C TYR A 131 4.60 -6.43 -6.76
N GLU A 132 4.07 -7.49 -7.39
CA GLU A 132 2.64 -7.61 -7.64
C GLU A 132 1.81 -7.70 -6.36
N GLN A 133 2.33 -8.35 -5.32
CA GLN A 133 1.71 -8.41 -4.01
C GLN A 133 1.76 -7.04 -3.33
N ASP A 134 2.95 -6.44 -3.20
CA ASP A 134 3.13 -5.14 -2.56
C ASP A 134 2.31 -4.05 -3.25
N TYR A 135 2.25 -4.08 -4.59
CA TYR A 135 1.48 -3.11 -5.37
C TYR A 135 -0.02 -3.27 -5.12
N ARG A 136 -0.50 -4.49 -4.90
CA ARG A 136 -1.89 -4.76 -4.54
C ARG A 136 -2.22 -4.22 -3.16
N GLU A 137 -1.37 -4.50 -2.17
CA GLU A 137 -1.52 -4.00 -0.80
C GLU A 137 -1.48 -2.47 -0.76
N TYR A 138 -0.53 -1.85 -1.48
CA TYR A 138 -0.46 -0.40 -1.66
C TYR A 138 -1.75 0.17 -2.27
N LYS A 139 -2.27 -0.44 -3.34
CA LYS A 139 -3.52 0.00 -3.98
C LYS A 139 -4.73 -0.13 -3.07
N GLU A 140 -4.79 -1.18 -2.24
CA GLU A 140 -5.83 -1.36 -1.23
C GLU A 140 -5.73 -0.30 -0.13
N GLN A 141 -4.52 -0.01 0.36
CA GLN A 141 -4.28 1.02 1.35
C GLN A 141 -4.66 2.42 0.85
N GLU A 142 -4.29 2.76 -0.39
CA GLU A 142 -4.72 4.00 -1.06
C GLU A 142 -6.25 4.11 -1.16
N ALA A 143 -6.93 3.03 -1.58
CA ALA A 143 -8.39 3.01 -1.67
C ALA A 143 -9.06 3.17 -0.29
N ASN A 144 -8.49 2.56 0.75
CA ASN A 144 -8.93 2.74 2.13
C ASN A 144 -8.73 4.19 2.60
N CYS A 145 -7.62 4.81 2.22
CA CYS A 145 -7.34 6.22 2.54
C CYS A 145 -8.36 7.13 1.86
N GLU A 146 -8.65 6.94 0.58
CA GLU A 146 -9.68 7.69 -0.15
C GLU A 146 -11.06 7.53 0.48
N LYS A 147 -11.43 6.30 0.86
CA LYS A 147 -12.70 6.00 1.53
C LYS A 147 -12.82 6.73 2.87
N LEU A 148 -11.76 6.72 3.67
CA LEU A 148 -11.76 7.40 4.97
C LEU A 148 -11.76 8.92 4.78
N LYS A 149 -10.96 9.47 3.84
CA LYS A 149 -10.98 10.89 3.49
C LYS A 149 -12.37 11.34 3.05
N ALA A 150 -13.03 10.58 2.17
CA ALA A 150 -14.39 10.86 1.74
C ALA A 150 -15.37 10.90 2.93
N TRP A 151 -15.27 9.93 3.84
CA TRP A 151 -16.08 9.90 5.05
C TRP A 151 -15.85 11.12 5.96
N VAL A 152 -14.59 11.51 6.17
CA VAL A 152 -14.23 12.72 6.93
C VAL A 152 -14.84 13.95 6.28
N THR A 153 -14.66 14.11 4.96
CA THR A 153 -15.23 15.26 4.24
C THR A 153 -16.76 15.29 4.26
N ASP A 154 -17.44 14.17 4.48
CA ASP A 154 -18.90 14.15 4.55
C ASP A 154 -19.43 14.24 6.00
N THR A 155 -18.57 14.13 7.01
CA THR A 155 -18.95 14.26 8.44
C THR A 155 -18.44 15.53 9.09
N VAL A 156 -17.44 16.21 8.53
CA VAL A 156 -16.89 17.44 9.08
C VAL A 156 -17.55 18.65 8.44
N ASP A 157 -17.93 19.64 9.25
CA ASP A 157 -18.45 20.92 8.79
C ASP A 157 -17.52 21.59 7.77
N TYR A 158 -18.11 22.33 6.82
CA TYR A 158 -17.36 22.99 5.77
C TYR A 158 -16.30 23.97 6.30
N GLY A 159 -16.62 24.74 7.34
CA GLY A 159 -15.70 25.72 7.92
C GLY A 159 -14.49 25.05 8.56
N VAL A 160 -14.71 23.99 9.35
CA VAL A 160 -13.64 23.19 9.97
C VAL A 160 -12.77 22.51 8.90
N ARG A 161 -13.40 21.99 7.84
CA ARG A 161 -12.70 21.31 6.74
C ARG A 161 -11.73 22.22 6.00
N GLN A 162 -12.09 23.49 5.80
CA GLN A 162 -11.23 24.45 5.08
C GLN A 162 -9.88 24.66 5.77
N SER A 163 -9.84 24.64 7.11
CA SER A 163 -8.60 24.80 7.87
C SER A 163 -7.88 23.48 8.13
N SER A 164 -8.62 22.38 8.31
CA SER A 164 -8.07 21.16 8.91
C SER A 164 -7.89 20.00 7.93
N CYS A 165 -8.53 20.04 6.74
CA CYS A 165 -8.54 18.93 5.78
C CYS A 165 -8.06 19.35 4.38
N LEU A 166 -6.84 19.90 4.27
CA LEU A 166 -6.31 20.26 2.96
C LEU A 166 -5.99 19.03 2.09
N PRO A 167 -6.27 19.05 0.77
CA PRO A 167 -6.08 17.88 -0.09
C PRO A 167 -4.66 17.31 -0.11
N MET A 168 -3.66 18.18 0.06
CA MET A 168 -2.23 17.82 0.05
C MET A 168 -1.77 17.11 1.33
N TRP A 169 -2.57 17.16 2.40
CA TRP A 169 -2.22 16.57 3.68
C TRP A 169 -2.69 15.12 3.78
N ASP A 170 -1.99 14.37 4.62
CA ASP A 170 -2.34 13.00 4.97
C ASP A 170 -3.41 12.93 6.06
N LEU A 171 -3.94 11.73 6.28
CA LEU A 171 -5.01 11.50 7.26
C LEU A 171 -4.56 11.75 8.71
N ARG A 172 -3.28 11.50 9.02
CA ARG A 172 -2.67 11.85 10.31
C ARG A 172 -2.74 13.36 10.57
N THR A 173 -2.29 14.16 9.61
CA THR A 173 -2.34 15.62 9.71
C THR A 173 -3.78 16.11 9.78
N TRP A 174 -4.70 15.53 9.00
CA TRP A 174 -6.13 15.85 9.10
C TRP A 174 -6.67 15.58 10.50
N TYR A 175 -6.40 14.40 11.05
CA TYR A 175 -6.88 14.03 12.38
C TYR A 175 -6.34 14.96 13.47
N THR A 176 -5.04 15.24 13.48
CA THR A 176 -4.40 16.16 14.44
C THR A 176 -4.95 17.57 14.32
N ASN A 177 -5.15 18.06 13.08
CA ASN A 177 -5.70 19.39 12.87
C ASN A 177 -7.18 19.48 13.28
N LEU A 178 -7.98 18.44 13.04
CA LEU A 178 -9.36 18.39 13.52
C LEU A 178 -9.42 18.35 15.05
N LYS A 179 -8.54 17.55 15.68
CA LYS A 179 -8.40 17.48 17.12
C LYS A 179 -8.00 18.81 17.73
N THR A 180 -7.14 19.59 17.08
CA THR A 180 -6.69 20.89 17.58
C THR A 180 -7.66 22.02 17.25
N SER A 181 -8.32 21.99 16.08
CA SER A 181 -9.25 23.05 15.67
C SER A 181 -10.61 22.94 16.35
N VAL A 182 -11.07 21.71 16.58
CA VAL A 182 -12.38 21.44 17.21
C VAL A 182 -12.22 21.00 18.65
N GLY A 183 -11.07 20.45 19.04
CA GLY A 183 -10.79 20.22 20.45
C GLY A 183 -10.73 21.54 21.18
N ALA A 184 -11.84 21.88 21.84
CA ALA A 184 -11.89 23.00 22.74
C ALA A 184 -10.69 22.92 23.67
N THR A 185 -9.96 24.03 23.74
CA THR A 185 -9.04 24.24 24.85
C THR A 185 -9.80 23.97 26.16
N GLU A 186 -9.14 23.45 27.19
CA GLU A 186 -9.77 23.15 28.50
C GLU A 186 -10.67 24.31 28.99
N ARG A 187 -10.24 25.54 28.68
CA ARG A 187 -10.97 26.79 28.93
C ARG A 187 -12.34 26.88 28.24
N GLU A 188 -12.44 26.48 26.98
CA GLU A 188 -13.69 26.49 26.22
C GLU A 188 -14.64 25.40 26.73
N GLN A 189 -14.11 24.22 27.06
CA GLN A 189 -14.87 23.15 27.71
C GLN A 189 -15.44 23.62 29.06
N GLN A 190 -14.62 24.26 29.89
CA GLN A 190 -15.03 24.80 31.18
C GLN A 190 -16.07 25.93 31.00
N THR A 191 -15.90 26.79 29.99
CA THR A 191 -16.84 27.88 29.70
C THR A 191 -18.20 27.34 29.26
N ALA A 192 -18.21 26.32 28.39
CA ALA A 192 -19.44 25.69 27.93
C ALA A 192 -20.13 24.89 29.03
N ALA A 193 -19.37 24.12 29.83
CA ALA A 193 -19.88 23.44 31.02
C ALA A 193 -20.49 24.45 32.01
N ARG A 194 -19.82 25.57 32.25
CA ARG A 194 -20.33 26.67 33.09
C ARG A 194 -21.60 27.28 32.50
N ARG A 195 -21.68 27.51 31.18
CA ARG A 195 -22.89 28.00 30.52
C ARG A 195 -24.05 27.02 30.64
N LYS A 196 -23.81 25.73 30.42
CA LYS A 196 -24.82 24.66 30.61
C LYS A 196 -25.31 24.66 32.05
N TYR A 197 -24.40 24.64 33.01
CA TYR A 197 -24.74 24.71 34.44
C TYR A 197 -25.53 25.97 34.79
N GLN A 198 -25.11 27.15 34.33
CA GLN A 198 -25.82 28.41 34.58
C GLN A 198 -27.21 28.44 33.94
N ALA A 199 -27.35 27.95 32.70
CA ALA A 199 -28.66 27.87 32.04
C ALA A 199 -29.61 26.91 32.79
N ALA A 200 -29.06 25.82 33.31
CA ALA A 200 -29.83 24.79 33.98
C ALA A 200 -30.20 25.18 35.44
N THR A 201 -29.34 25.96 36.10
CA THR A 201 -29.58 26.50 37.46
C THR A 201 -30.24 27.88 37.48
N ALA A 202 -30.47 28.50 36.33
CA ALA A 202 -31.16 29.78 36.24
C ALA A 202 -32.58 29.66 36.83
N PRO A 203 -33.01 30.60 37.69
CA PRO A 203 -34.37 30.60 38.22
C PRO A 203 -35.40 30.56 37.09
N LEU A 204 -36.34 29.62 37.17
CA LEU A 204 -37.39 29.47 36.17
C LEU A 204 -38.25 30.74 36.11
N THR A 205 -38.05 31.56 35.08
CA THR A 205 -38.88 32.75 34.83
C THR A 205 -40.25 32.39 34.24
N LYS A 206 -40.39 31.16 33.69
CA LYS A 206 -41.65 30.58 33.19
C LYS A 206 -41.66 29.08 33.45
N TYR A 207 -42.82 28.51 33.79
CA TYR A 207 -42.98 27.07 33.98
C TYR A 207 -42.72 26.29 32.68
N PRO A 208 -41.87 25.24 32.70
CA PRO A 208 -41.68 24.37 31.54
C PRO A 208 -43.01 23.68 31.18
N LYS A 209 -43.37 23.68 29.89
CA LYS A 209 -44.56 22.97 29.40
C LYS A 209 -44.42 21.45 29.50
N ASP A 210 -43.18 20.96 29.43
CA ASP A 210 -42.83 19.56 29.61
C ASP A 210 -41.80 19.43 30.73
N PHE A 211 -42.30 18.99 31.89
CA PHE A 211 -41.48 18.81 33.08
C PHE A 211 -40.58 17.58 33.00
N ALA A 212 -41.01 16.51 32.30
CA ALA A 212 -40.26 15.27 32.22
C ALA A 212 -39.02 15.42 31.34
N ALA A 213 -39.17 16.12 30.20
CA ALA A 213 -38.02 16.49 29.38
C ALA A 213 -37.06 17.42 30.15
N TRP A 214 -37.59 18.41 30.88
CA TRP A 214 -36.75 19.34 31.63
C TRP A 214 -35.89 18.65 32.70
N ILE A 215 -36.45 17.71 33.47
CA ILE A 215 -35.70 16.97 34.51
C ILE A 215 -34.67 15.99 33.90
N THR A 216 -34.73 15.69 32.60
CA THR A 216 -33.79 14.76 31.94
C THR A 216 -32.74 15.45 31.06
N THR A 217 -32.76 16.79 30.95
CA THR A 217 -31.87 17.56 30.06
C THR A 217 -30.52 17.96 30.71
N TRP A 218 -30.07 17.25 31.75
CA TRP A 218 -28.83 17.56 32.51
C TRP A 218 -27.65 16.69 32.07
#